data_AF-A0A7E6F6L0-F1
#
_entry.id   AF-A0A7E6F6L0-F1
#
_cell.length_a   1.000
_cell.length_b   1.000
_cell.length_c   1.000
_cell.angle_alpha   90.00
_cell.angle_beta   90.00
_cell.angle_gamma   90.00
#
_symmetry.space_group_name_H-M   'P 1'
#
loop_
_entity.id
_entity.type
_entity.pdbx_description
1 polymer ?
#
loop_
_entity_poly.entity_id
_entity_poly.type
_entity_poly.pdbx_seq_one_letter_code
_entity_poly.pdbx_strand_id
1 'polypeptide(L)'
;MLDHLFEENPHVREELEPDEIAFIKDLIIGESENSGKPQFLYQIINNKSYNIDVDKWDYLARDSHFLGIGKSFDHERMIKMSRVIGNEICYRDKTVDNFFDMFYSRYRLHKTAYQHKTVLLFNKLLGDAFRSADRHLGIFENVNHMRRFTYFTDSILEEILKNEDNENLREARNTLNDIIKRSYRYIGTVEDGNDQGEEPGNIVCEANFDYGAGNENPLVNIPFYERGNTHESFNYNPDQLEEMLFLPGTFQLNVRYRFERI
;
A
#
# COMPACT_ATOMS: atom_id res chain seq x y z
N MET A 1 2.45 15.95 9.45
CA MET A 1 1.38 15.67 10.42
C MET A 1 1.95 15.38 11.81
N LEU A 2 2.92 14.48 11.96
CA LEU A 2 3.52 14.17 13.29
C LEU A 2 4.05 15.42 14.02
N ASP A 3 4.78 16.31 13.32
CA ASP A 3 5.25 17.57 13.92
C ASP A 3 4.10 18.45 14.42
N HIS A 4 3.07 18.60 13.60
CA HIS A 4 1.88 19.36 13.97
C HIS A 4 1.15 18.74 15.18
N LEU A 5 1.12 17.41 15.29
CA LEU A 5 0.56 16.71 16.46
C LEU A 5 1.32 17.11 17.73
N PHE A 6 2.65 17.15 17.70
CA PHE A 6 3.46 17.58 18.84
C PHE A 6 3.29 19.06 19.18
N GLU A 7 3.17 19.93 18.17
CA GLU A 7 2.91 21.36 18.36
C GLU A 7 1.56 21.62 19.06
N GLU A 8 0.50 20.92 18.64
CA GLU A 8 -0.85 21.07 19.23
C GLU A 8 -0.99 20.32 20.57
N ASN A 9 -0.10 19.39 20.88
CA ASN A 9 -0.13 18.58 22.10
C ASN A 9 1.22 18.64 22.85
N PRO A 10 1.57 19.78 23.48
CA PRO A 10 2.87 19.95 24.14
C PRO A 10 3.16 18.89 25.22
N HIS A 11 2.13 18.43 25.92
CA HIS A 11 2.25 17.38 26.95
C HIS A 11 2.79 16.05 26.41
N VAL A 12 2.49 15.68 25.15
CA VAL A 12 3.07 14.50 24.50
C VAL A 12 4.49 14.77 24.05
N ARG A 13 4.75 15.98 23.53
CA ARG A 13 6.08 16.39 23.07
C ARG A 13 7.09 16.41 24.21
N GLU A 14 6.69 16.86 25.39
CA GLU A 14 7.55 16.97 26.58
C GLU A 14 7.99 15.60 27.15
N GLU A 15 7.32 14.51 26.77
CA GLU A 15 7.71 13.14 27.18
C GLU A 15 8.88 12.56 26.37
N LEU A 16 9.32 13.24 25.30
CA LEU A 16 10.31 12.72 24.35
C LEU A 16 11.50 13.68 24.17
N GLU A 17 12.70 13.13 24.11
CA GLU A 17 13.90 13.89 23.78
C GLU A 17 13.96 14.23 22.27
N PRO A 18 14.63 15.33 21.86
CA PRO A 18 14.74 15.71 20.44
C PRO A 18 15.26 14.58 19.54
N ASP A 19 16.25 13.82 20.01
CA ASP A 19 16.83 12.69 19.28
C ASP A 19 15.85 11.52 19.13
N GLU A 20 14.94 11.32 20.08
CA GLU A 20 13.89 10.29 19.99
C GLU A 20 12.85 10.65 18.93
N ILE A 21 12.49 11.93 18.83
CA ILE A 21 11.56 12.42 17.81
C ILE A 21 12.18 12.30 16.42
N ALA A 22 13.46 12.68 16.28
CA ALA A 22 14.19 12.47 15.03
C ALA A 22 14.19 10.99 14.65
N PHE A 23 14.48 10.11 15.62
CA PHE A 23 14.45 8.66 15.39
C PHE A 23 13.06 8.13 15.00
N ILE A 24 11.98 8.59 15.62
CA ILE A 24 10.61 8.20 15.25
C ILE A 24 10.30 8.60 13.80
N LYS A 25 10.69 9.82 13.39
CA LYS A 25 10.51 10.27 12.01
C LYS A 25 11.29 9.40 11.04
N ASP A 26 12.55 9.13 11.36
CA ASP A 26 13.45 8.28 10.58
C ASP A 26 12.87 6.86 10.41
N LEU A 27 12.25 6.29 11.45
CA LEU A 27 11.56 5.00 11.38
C LEU A 27 10.32 5.03 10.47
N ILE A 28 9.56 6.12 10.47
CA ILE A 28 8.37 6.29 9.61
C ILE A 28 8.78 6.41 8.15
N ILE A 29 9.78 7.24 7.84
CA ILE A 29 10.25 7.46 6.46
C ILE A 29 11.19 6.36 5.97
N GLY A 30 11.71 5.52 6.87
CA GLY A 30 12.65 4.44 6.57
C GLY A 30 14.03 4.95 6.15
N GLU A 31 14.57 5.97 6.81
CA GLU A 31 15.90 6.53 6.52
C GLU A 31 16.82 6.34 7.73
N SER A 32 17.96 5.68 7.55
CA SER A 32 18.86 5.33 8.65
C SER A 32 20.14 6.17 8.73
N GLU A 33 20.34 7.09 7.79
CA GLU A 33 21.64 7.75 7.55
C GLU A 33 22.12 8.65 8.71
N ASN A 34 21.22 9.09 9.60
CA ASN A 34 21.52 10.21 10.51
C ASN A 34 21.39 9.92 12.02
N SER A 35 20.91 8.75 12.44
CA SER A 35 20.52 8.55 13.86
C SER A 35 21.56 7.88 14.75
N GLY A 36 22.58 7.23 14.16
CA GLY A 36 23.52 6.37 14.90
C GLY A 36 22.87 5.16 15.59
N LYS A 37 21.59 4.88 15.32
CA LYS A 37 20.85 3.75 15.90
C LYS A 37 21.15 2.46 15.11
N PRO A 38 21.00 1.28 15.75
CA PRO A 38 21.12 0.00 15.06
C PRO A 38 20.21 -0.11 13.83
N GLN A 39 20.75 -0.60 12.70
CA GLN A 39 20.08 -0.68 11.41
C GLN A 39 18.83 -1.58 11.47
N PHE A 40 18.87 -2.66 12.26
CA PHE A 40 17.75 -3.58 12.38
C PHE A 40 16.45 -2.91 12.88
N LEU A 41 16.55 -1.78 13.60
CA LEU A 41 15.36 -1.05 14.07
C LEU A 41 14.57 -0.44 12.91
N TYR A 42 15.27 -0.01 11.85
CA TYR A 42 14.67 0.51 10.62
C TYR A 42 13.95 -0.55 9.79
N GLN A 43 14.20 -1.82 10.06
CA GLN A 43 13.56 -2.95 9.39
C GLN A 43 12.23 -3.35 10.02
N ILE A 44 11.82 -2.69 11.11
CA ILE A 44 10.58 -3.00 11.85
C ILE A 44 9.38 -2.27 11.25
N ILE A 45 9.44 -0.93 11.14
CA ILE A 45 8.29 -0.07 10.80
C ILE A 45 8.17 0.14 9.28
N ASN A 46 9.26 0.49 8.61
CA ASN A 46 9.29 0.74 7.17
C ASN A 46 10.58 0.16 6.58
N ASN A 47 10.51 -1.11 6.17
CA ASN A 47 11.69 -1.86 5.77
C ASN A 47 11.97 -1.71 4.27
N LYS A 48 12.82 -0.74 3.92
CA LYS A 48 13.24 -0.52 2.53
C LYS A 48 14.16 -1.60 1.95
N SER A 49 14.77 -2.45 2.78
CA SER A 49 15.76 -3.45 2.32
C SER A 49 15.10 -4.61 1.58
N TYR A 50 14.04 -5.19 2.16
CA TYR A 50 13.35 -6.34 1.59
C TYR A 50 11.82 -6.26 1.73
N ASN A 51 11.28 -5.10 2.08
CA ASN A 51 9.85 -4.79 2.06
C ASN A 51 9.01 -5.71 2.95
N ILE A 52 9.55 -6.10 4.13
CA ILE A 52 8.86 -6.88 5.16
C ILE A 52 8.91 -6.10 6.47
N ASP A 53 7.76 -5.64 6.93
CA ASP A 53 7.57 -4.81 8.11
C ASP A 53 6.24 -5.12 8.80
N VAL A 54 6.06 -4.58 10.00
CA VAL A 54 4.85 -4.84 10.81
C VAL A 54 3.60 -4.17 10.23
N ASP A 55 3.74 -3.12 9.41
CA ASP A 55 2.63 -2.50 8.66
C ASP A 55 1.95 -3.53 7.76
N LYS A 56 2.75 -4.26 6.96
CA LYS A 56 2.25 -5.36 6.12
C LYS A 56 1.58 -6.46 6.92
N TRP A 57 2.18 -6.85 8.03
CA TRP A 57 1.63 -7.93 8.83
C TRP A 57 0.25 -7.58 9.40
N ASP A 58 0.05 -6.34 9.84
CA ASP A 58 -1.24 -5.86 10.34
C ASP A 58 -2.28 -5.81 9.21
N TYR A 59 -2.02 -5.09 8.11
CA TYR A 59 -3.05 -4.92 7.09
C TYR A 59 -3.39 -6.25 6.40
N LEU A 60 -2.41 -7.14 6.18
CA LEU A 60 -2.67 -8.46 5.58
C LEU A 60 -3.61 -9.28 6.45
N ALA A 61 -3.47 -9.23 7.78
CA ALA A 61 -4.36 -9.93 8.71
C ALA A 61 -5.72 -9.23 8.82
N ARG A 62 -5.72 -7.92 9.03
CA ARG A 62 -6.91 -7.08 9.18
C ARG A 62 -7.82 -7.15 7.96
N ASP A 63 -7.27 -6.92 6.77
CA ASP A 63 -8.07 -6.83 5.55
C ASP A 63 -8.56 -8.20 5.12
N SER A 64 -7.74 -9.24 5.28
CA SER A 64 -8.18 -10.63 5.05
C SER A 64 -9.40 -10.97 5.92
N HIS A 65 -9.39 -10.56 7.19
CA HIS A 65 -10.51 -10.75 8.09
C HIS A 65 -11.77 -10.00 7.64
N PHE A 66 -11.68 -8.68 7.40
CA PHE A 66 -12.84 -7.86 7.03
C PHE A 66 -13.39 -8.14 5.63
N LEU A 67 -12.54 -8.59 4.70
CA LEU A 67 -12.94 -8.96 3.34
C LEU A 67 -13.37 -10.43 3.20
N GLY A 68 -13.24 -11.24 4.26
CA GLY A 68 -13.55 -12.67 4.22
C GLY A 68 -12.62 -13.49 3.31
N ILE A 69 -11.39 -13.01 3.09
CA ILE A 69 -10.37 -13.69 2.29
C ILE A 69 -9.56 -14.58 3.23
N GLY A 70 -9.82 -15.90 3.22
CA GLY A 70 -9.35 -16.94 4.16
C GLY A 70 -8.06 -16.75 4.99
N LYS A 71 -7.16 -17.73 5.00
CA LYS A 71 -6.01 -17.73 5.92
C LYS A 71 -5.00 -16.64 5.52
N SER A 72 -4.69 -15.76 6.47
CA SER A 72 -3.64 -14.74 6.36
C SER A 72 -2.26 -15.30 6.73
N PHE A 73 -1.26 -14.43 6.69
CA PHE A 73 0.09 -14.69 7.16
C PHE A 73 0.18 -14.82 8.70
N ASP A 74 1.00 -15.76 9.18
CA ASP A 74 1.25 -16.02 10.61
C ASP A 74 2.45 -15.17 11.08
N HIS A 75 2.17 -13.90 11.38
CA HIS A 75 3.18 -12.94 11.83
C HIS A 75 3.76 -13.29 13.21
N GLU A 76 2.96 -13.88 14.12
CA GLU A 76 3.46 -14.32 15.42
C GLU A 76 4.57 -15.37 15.29
N ARG A 77 4.39 -16.33 14.38
CA ARG A 77 5.43 -17.31 14.06
C ARG A 77 6.66 -16.62 13.51
N MET A 78 6.53 -15.60 12.65
CA MET A 78 7.70 -14.91 12.09
C MET A 78 8.47 -14.13 13.14
N ILE A 79 7.79 -13.45 14.06
CA ILE A 79 8.43 -12.76 15.20
C ILE A 79 9.21 -13.76 16.06
N LYS A 80 8.65 -14.95 16.34
CA LYS A 80 9.34 -16.00 17.12
C LYS A 80 10.52 -16.62 16.36
N MET A 81 10.55 -16.48 15.04
CA MET A 81 11.55 -17.06 14.15
C MET A 81 12.54 -16.03 13.60
N SER A 82 12.51 -14.79 14.11
CA SER A 82 13.45 -13.73 13.74
C SER A 82 14.58 -13.60 14.75
N ARG A 83 15.71 -13.06 14.30
CA ARG A 83 16.88 -12.72 15.12
C ARG A 83 17.66 -11.60 14.48
N VAL A 84 18.36 -10.80 15.28
CA VAL A 84 19.35 -9.84 14.76
C VAL A 84 20.70 -10.53 14.55
N ILE A 85 21.20 -10.54 13.32
CA ILE A 85 22.55 -11.01 12.94
C ILE A 85 23.19 -9.90 12.09
N GLY A 86 24.41 -9.47 12.41
CA GLY A 86 25.09 -8.45 11.61
C GLY A 86 24.35 -7.11 11.50
N ASN A 87 23.57 -6.73 12.53
CA ASN A 87 22.72 -5.52 12.55
C ASN A 87 21.51 -5.58 11.59
N GLU A 88 21.09 -6.77 11.17
CA GLU A 88 19.94 -7.02 10.31
C GLU A 88 18.99 -8.04 10.95
N ILE A 89 17.69 -7.87 10.78
CA ILE A 89 16.68 -8.86 11.12
C ILE A 89 16.76 -9.99 10.10
N CYS A 90 17.16 -11.18 10.57
CA CYS A 90 17.22 -12.41 9.80
C CYS A 90 16.17 -13.40 10.29
N TYR A 91 15.72 -14.28 9.40
CA TYR A 91 14.66 -15.23 9.68
C TYR A 91 15.13 -16.67 9.60
N ARG A 92 14.43 -17.53 10.31
CA ARG A 92 14.71 -18.96 10.32
C ARG A 92 14.52 -19.58 8.92
N ASP A 93 15.53 -20.30 8.41
CA ASP A 93 15.47 -21.07 7.14
C ASP A 93 14.11 -21.71 6.79
N LYS A 94 13.51 -22.45 7.74
CA LYS A 94 12.23 -23.17 7.59
C LYS A 94 10.99 -22.26 7.45
N THR A 95 11.15 -20.95 7.39
CA THR A 95 10.05 -19.99 7.21
C THR A 95 9.97 -19.43 5.80
N VAL A 96 10.78 -19.93 4.86
CA VAL A 96 10.72 -19.52 3.45
C VAL A 96 9.30 -19.68 2.86
N ASP A 97 8.63 -20.80 3.13
CA ASP A 97 7.22 -21.03 2.72
C ASP A 97 6.28 -19.97 3.31
N ASN A 98 6.53 -19.53 4.55
CA ASN A 98 5.70 -18.53 5.20
C ASN A 98 5.81 -17.17 4.52
N PHE A 99 7.00 -16.80 4.03
CA PHE A 99 7.18 -15.56 3.27
C PHE A 99 6.58 -15.66 1.88
N PHE A 100 6.67 -16.83 1.23
CA PHE A 100 5.96 -17.05 -0.03
C PHE A 100 4.44 -16.87 0.15
N ASP A 101 3.86 -17.48 1.18
CA ASP A 101 2.45 -17.31 1.55
C ASP A 101 2.09 -15.84 1.82
N MET A 102 3.01 -15.07 2.44
CA MET A 102 2.82 -13.64 2.71
C MET A 102 2.67 -12.84 1.42
N PHE A 103 3.63 -12.98 0.50
CA PHE A 103 3.59 -12.25 -0.77
C PHE A 103 2.44 -12.70 -1.66
N TYR A 104 2.10 -13.98 -1.63
CA TYR A 104 0.90 -14.50 -2.30
C TYR A 104 -0.39 -13.89 -1.72
N SER A 105 -0.47 -13.77 -0.39
CA SER A 105 -1.61 -13.13 0.29
C SER A 105 -1.73 -11.65 -0.11
N ARG A 106 -0.60 -10.93 -0.17
CA ARG A 106 -0.54 -9.55 -0.66
C ARG A 106 -1.05 -9.46 -2.10
N TYR A 107 -0.52 -10.28 -3.01
CA TYR A 107 -0.96 -10.34 -4.40
C TYR A 107 -2.48 -10.57 -4.49
N ARG A 108 -3.02 -11.50 -3.70
CA ARG A 108 -4.46 -11.80 -3.67
C ARG A 108 -5.28 -10.60 -3.21
N LEU A 109 -4.88 -9.88 -2.17
CA LEU A 109 -5.58 -8.68 -1.69
C LEU A 109 -5.58 -7.57 -2.74
N HIS A 110 -4.44 -7.32 -3.38
CA HIS A 110 -4.35 -6.39 -4.50
C HIS A 110 -5.31 -6.75 -5.64
N LYS A 111 -5.30 -8.02 -6.06
CA LYS A 111 -6.15 -8.51 -7.15
C LYS A 111 -7.64 -8.50 -6.86
N THR A 112 -8.02 -8.88 -5.65
CA THR A 112 -9.43 -9.13 -5.31
C THR A 112 -10.12 -7.93 -4.67
N ALA A 113 -9.38 -7.04 -4.01
CA ALA A 113 -9.91 -5.90 -3.29
C ALA A 113 -9.31 -4.57 -3.75
N TYR A 114 -8.03 -4.31 -3.47
CA TYR A 114 -7.47 -2.94 -3.59
C TYR A 114 -7.51 -2.40 -5.01
N GLN A 115 -7.25 -3.25 -6.01
CA GLN A 115 -7.30 -2.92 -7.42
C GLN A 115 -8.40 -3.71 -8.13
N HIS A 116 -9.49 -4.05 -7.42
CA HIS A 116 -10.67 -4.58 -8.06
C HIS A 116 -11.19 -3.57 -9.09
N LYS A 117 -11.57 -4.03 -10.28
CA LYS A 117 -12.02 -3.19 -11.41
C LYS A 117 -12.97 -2.06 -11.01
N THR A 118 -13.97 -2.34 -10.15
CA THR A 118 -14.95 -1.34 -9.70
C THR A 118 -14.35 -0.32 -8.73
N VAL A 119 -13.38 -0.72 -7.91
CA VAL A 119 -12.64 0.19 -7.01
C VAL A 119 -11.76 1.14 -7.84
N LEU A 120 -11.12 0.64 -8.90
CA LEU A 120 -10.33 1.48 -9.79
C LEU A 120 -11.19 2.53 -10.50
N LEU A 121 -12.35 2.14 -11.01
CA LEU A 121 -13.31 3.08 -11.59
C LEU A 121 -13.78 4.11 -10.56
N PHE A 122 -14.14 3.66 -9.34
CA PHE A 122 -14.52 4.54 -8.24
C PHE A 122 -13.43 5.57 -7.94
N ASN A 123 -12.19 5.14 -7.77
CA ASN A 123 -11.05 6.03 -7.48
C ASN A 123 -10.80 7.02 -8.63
N LYS A 124 -10.95 6.59 -9.88
CA LYS A 124 -10.79 7.46 -11.04
C LYS A 124 -11.85 8.57 -11.06
N LEU A 125 -13.13 8.19 -10.93
CA LEU A 125 -14.24 9.15 -10.87
C LEU A 125 -14.14 10.07 -9.65
N LEU A 126 -13.71 9.53 -8.51
CA LEU A 126 -13.50 10.32 -7.30
C LEU A 126 -12.38 11.35 -7.50
N GLY A 127 -11.27 10.95 -8.11
CA GLY A 127 -10.19 11.86 -8.49
C GLY A 127 -10.64 12.93 -9.48
N ASP A 128 -11.50 12.60 -10.44
CA ASP A 128 -12.11 13.57 -11.35
C ASP A 128 -12.98 14.57 -10.58
N ALA A 129 -13.84 14.11 -9.68
CA ALA A 129 -14.67 14.97 -8.85
C ALA A 129 -13.84 15.93 -7.98
N PHE A 130 -12.77 15.44 -7.35
CA PHE A 130 -11.87 16.28 -6.56
C PHE A 130 -11.13 17.31 -7.41
N ARG A 131 -10.63 16.94 -8.60
CA ARG A 131 -9.99 17.90 -9.50
C ARG A 131 -10.94 19.01 -9.95
N SER A 132 -12.21 18.69 -10.19
CA SER A 132 -13.21 19.71 -10.57
C SER A 132 -13.61 20.60 -9.38
N ALA A 133 -13.65 20.06 -8.15
CA ALA A 133 -13.96 20.81 -6.93
C ALA A 133 -12.78 21.64 -6.39
N ASP A 134 -11.54 21.24 -6.69
CA ASP A 134 -10.32 21.83 -6.11
C ASP A 134 -10.21 23.34 -6.32
N ARG A 135 -10.62 23.85 -7.48
CA ARG A 135 -10.60 25.30 -7.79
C ARG A 135 -11.39 26.15 -6.80
N HIS A 136 -12.39 25.56 -6.15
CA HIS A 136 -13.27 26.25 -5.21
C HIS A 136 -13.02 25.88 -3.75
N LEU A 137 -12.65 24.63 -3.48
CA LEU A 137 -12.46 24.13 -2.12
C LEU A 137 -10.98 24.13 -1.67
N GLY A 138 -10.04 24.38 -2.58
CA GLY A 138 -8.60 24.35 -2.30
C GLY A 138 -8.15 23.01 -1.73
N ILE A 139 -8.70 21.91 -2.27
CA ILE A 139 -8.52 20.55 -1.76
C ILE A 139 -7.04 20.20 -1.66
N PHE A 140 -6.28 20.40 -2.73
CA PHE A 140 -4.87 20.02 -2.77
C PHE A 140 -3.98 21.01 -2.03
N GLU A 141 -4.36 22.28 -1.89
CA GLU A 141 -3.60 23.23 -1.08
C GLU A 141 -3.62 22.89 0.41
N ASN A 142 -4.71 22.28 0.89
CA ASN A 142 -4.86 21.92 2.30
C ASN A 142 -3.80 20.93 2.80
N VAL A 143 -3.20 20.12 1.92
CA VAL A 143 -2.12 19.17 2.29
C VAL A 143 -0.85 19.88 2.77
N ASN A 144 -0.68 21.16 2.42
CA ASN A 144 0.46 21.98 2.87
C ASN A 144 0.20 22.65 4.24
N HIS A 145 -1.02 22.56 4.76
CA HIS A 145 -1.44 23.21 6.00
C HIS A 145 -1.98 22.17 6.99
N MET A 146 -1.10 21.62 7.84
CA MET A 146 -1.45 20.48 8.72
C MET A 146 -2.70 20.71 9.57
N ARG A 147 -2.93 21.93 10.07
CA ARG A 147 -4.16 22.28 10.80
C ARG A 147 -5.44 22.11 9.96
N ARG A 148 -5.39 22.45 8.67
CA ARG A 148 -6.50 22.22 7.74
C ARG A 148 -6.58 20.74 7.35
N PHE A 149 -5.42 20.12 7.09
CA PHE A 149 -5.32 18.70 6.75
C PHE A 149 -5.93 17.78 7.83
N THR A 150 -5.87 18.15 9.11
CA THR A 150 -6.53 17.43 10.21
C THR A 150 -8.03 17.23 9.99
N TYR A 151 -8.72 18.20 9.37
CA TYR A 151 -10.15 18.11 9.09
C TYR A 151 -10.45 17.61 7.67
N PHE A 152 -9.42 17.43 6.84
CA PHE A 152 -9.56 16.94 5.49
C PHE A 152 -9.79 15.42 5.51
N THR A 153 -11.07 15.06 5.62
CA THR A 153 -11.57 13.68 5.77
C THR A 153 -12.62 13.40 4.70
N ASP A 154 -13.17 12.19 4.67
CA ASP A 154 -14.24 11.78 3.75
C ASP A 154 -15.51 12.67 3.82
N SER A 155 -15.65 13.49 4.87
CA SER A 155 -16.71 14.51 4.98
C SER A 155 -16.74 15.51 3.81
N ILE A 156 -15.62 15.68 3.09
CA ILE A 156 -15.55 16.49 1.87
C ILE A 156 -16.55 16.05 0.79
N LEU A 157 -16.89 14.75 0.75
CA LEU A 157 -17.90 14.22 -0.17
C LEU A 157 -19.28 14.80 0.14
N GLU A 158 -19.62 14.88 1.43
CA GLU A 158 -20.87 15.51 1.86
C GLU A 158 -20.87 17.01 1.60
N GLU A 159 -19.73 17.68 1.79
CA GLU A 159 -19.60 19.11 1.50
C GLU A 159 -19.87 19.41 0.02
N ILE A 160 -19.30 18.62 -0.90
CA ILE A 160 -19.55 18.77 -2.34
C ILE A 160 -21.04 18.55 -2.65
N LEU A 161 -21.66 17.52 -2.07
CA LEU A 161 -23.05 17.16 -2.35
C LEU A 161 -24.07 18.14 -1.76
N LYS A 162 -23.86 18.65 -0.54
CA LYS A 162 -24.81 19.53 0.18
C LYS A 162 -24.92 20.94 -0.42
N ASN A 163 -23.87 21.42 -1.11
CA ASN A 163 -23.82 22.77 -1.67
C ASN A 163 -24.52 22.87 -3.05
N GLU A 164 -25.80 22.48 -3.12
CA GLU A 164 -26.54 22.33 -4.40
C GLU A 164 -26.58 23.61 -5.25
N ASP A 165 -26.67 24.78 -4.61
CA ASP A 165 -26.75 26.08 -5.28
C ASP A 165 -25.39 26.60 -5.79
N ASN A 166 -24.28 25.99 -5.39
CA ASN A 166 -22.96 26.40 -5.85
C ASN A 166 -22.68 25.80 -7.23
N GLU A 167 -22.89 26.61 -8.28
CA GLU A 167 -22.66 26.22 -9.68
C GLU A 167 -21.21 25.78 -9.95
N ASN A 168 -20.24 26.27 -9.18
CA ASN A 168 -18.85 25.91 -9.38
C ASN A 168 -18.54 24.47 -8.96
N LEU A 169 -19.36 23.90 -8.06
CA LEU A 169 -19.24 22.50 -7.62
C LEU A 169 -20.13 21.55 -8.45
N ARG A 170 -20.84 22.06 -9.46
CA ARG A 170 -21.80 21.28 -10.26
C ARG A 170 -21.15 20.09 -10.96
N GLU A 171 -19.97 20.27 -11.54
CA GLU A 171 -19.25 19.20 -12.23
C GLU A 171 -18.83 18.09 -11.26
N ALA A 172 -18.24 18.44 -10.12
CA ALA A 172 -17.88 17.49 -9.07
C ALA A 172 -19.10 16.74 -8.53
N ARG A 173 -20.21 17.46 -8.28
CA ARG A 173 -21.49 16.83 -7.87
C ARG A 173 -22.01 15.86 -8.92
N ASN A 174 -21.95 16.20 -10.21
CA ASN A 174 -22.40 15.31 -11.27
C ASN A 174 -21.57 14.02 -11.30
N THR A 175 -20.25 14.11 -11.16
CA THR A 175 -19.37 12.94 -11.09
C THR A 175 -19.63 12.08 -9.84
N LEU A 176 -19.82 12.70 -8.66
CA LEU A 176 -20.22 11.96 -7.45
C LEU A 176 -21.59 11.30 -7.62
N ASN A 177 -22.55 11.97 -8.27
CA ASN A 177 -23.84 11.38 -8.59
C ASN A 177 -23.71 10.18 -9.54
N ASP A 178 -22.76 10.20 -10.47
CA ASP A 178 -22.48 9.05 -11.33
C ASP A 178 -21.94 7.85 -10.55
N ILE A 179 -21.13 8.09 -9.53
CA ILE A 179 -20.68 7.05 -8.59
C ILE A 179 -21.88 6.48 -7.82
N ILE A 180 -22.69 7.35 -7.21
CA ILE A 180 -23.84 6.96 -6.38
C ILE A 180 -24.87 6.16 -7.20
N LYS A 181 -25.16 6.62 -8.42
CA LYS A 181 -26.14 5.98 -9.32
C LYS A 181 -25.57 4.80 -10.09
N ARG A 182 -24.26 4.53 -9.98
CA ARG A 182 -23.54 3.49 -10.73
C ARG A 182 -23.74 3.63 -12.24
N SER A 183 -23.51 4.83 -12.77
CA SER A 183 -23.76 5.20 -14.18
C SER A 183 -22.82 4.53 -15.20
N TYR A 184 -21.99 3.57 -14.80
CA TYR A 184 -21.00 2.92 -15.65
C TYR A 184 -21.05 1.41 -15.50
N ARG A 185 -20.94 0.67 -16.61
CA ARG A 185 -20.80 -0.80 -16.63
C ARG A 185 -19.46 -1.23 -17.20
N TYR A 186 -18.97 -2.36 -16.69
CA TYR A 186 -17.77 -3.01 -17.18
C TYR A 186 -18.03 -3.72 -18.52
N ILE A 187 -17.16 -3.49 -19.52
CA ILE A 187 -17.33 -4.02 -20.89
C ILE A 187 -16.23 -5.00 -21.32
N GLY A 188 -15.19 -5.20 -20.51
CA GLY A 188 -14.14 -6.19 -20.78
C GLY A 188 -12.74 -5.74 -20.41
N THR A 189 -11.79 -6.68 -20.53
CA THR A 189 -10.35 -6.43 -20.43
C THR A 189 -9.76 -6.19 -21.81
N VAL A 190 -8.72 -5.35 -21.91
CA VAL A 190 -7.90 -5.24 -23.12
C VAL A 190 -6.66 -6.10 -22.93
N GLU A 191 -6.38 -6.98 -23.89
CA GLU A 191 -5.09 -7.68 -23.97
C GLU A 191 -4.13 -6.83 -24.83
N ASP A 192 -2.87 -6.72 -24.41
CA ASP A 192 -1.83 -6.04 -25.18
C ASP A 192 -1.70 -6.70 -26.57
N GLY A 193 -2.22 -6.06 -27.62
CA GLY A 193 -2.04 -6.54 -29.00
C GLY A 193 -3.10 -6.14 -30.02
N ASN A 194 -4.32 -5.73 -29.62
CA ASN A 194 -5.36 -5.29 -30.55
C ASN A 194 -6.23 -4.19 -29.91
N ASP A 195 -5.77 -2.94 -29.96
CA ASP A 195 -6.67 -1.81 -29.71
C ASP A 195 -6.98 -1.12 -31.05
N GLN A 196 -8.17 -1.41 -31.57
CA GLN A 196 -8.92 -0.42 -32.30
C GLN A 196 -9.31 0.65 -31.28
N GLY A 197 -8.60 1.78 -31.34
CA GLY A 197 -8.77 3.07 -30.66
C GLY A 197 -9.76 3.19 -29.49
N GLU A 198 -9.31 3.85 -28.42
CA GLU A 198 -10.17 4.41 -27.37
C GLU A 198 -11.45 5.02 -27.97
N GLU A 199 -12.57 4.29 -27.88
CA GLU A 199 -13.85 4.84 -28.33
C GLU A 199 -14.17 6.07 -27.45
N PRO A 200 -14.55 7.21 -28.04
CA PRO A 200 -14.84 8.42 -27.29
C PRO A 200 -15.92 8.17 -26.24
N GLY A 201 -15.57 8.33 -24.96
CA GLY A 201 -16.49 8.17 -23.82
C GLY A 201 -16.26 6.93 -22.95
N ASN A 202 -15.41 5.99 -23.37
CA ASN A 202 -15.04 4.84 -22.53
C ASN A 202 -13.99 5.22 -21.48
N ILE A 203 -14.13 4.66 -20.28
CA ILE A 203 -13.17 4.81 -19.20
C ILE A 203 -12.26 3.58 -19.16
N VAL A 204 -10.96 3.81 -19.24
CA VAL A 204 -9.92 2.79 -19.03
C VAL A 204 -9.29 2.96 -17.65
N CYS A 205 -9.20 1.86 -16.91
CA CYS A 205 -8.52 1.76 -15.62
C CYS A 205 -7.47 0.67 -15.67
N GLU A 206 -6.25 0.98 -15.22
CA GLU A 206 -5.11 0.05 -15.24
C GLU A 206 -4.86 -0.52 -13.84
N ALA A 207 -4.50 -1.79 -13.78
CA ALA A 207 -4.12 -2.50 -12.57
C ALA A 207 -2.79 -3.21 -12.79
N ASN A 208 -1.84 -2.94 -11.91
CA ASN A 208 -0.53 -3.59 -11.89
C ASN A 208 -0.46 -4.43 -10.62
N PHE A 209 -0.34 -5.75 -10.79
CA PHE A 209 -0.25 -6.71 -9.70
C PHE A 209 1.16 -7.28 -9.64
N ASP A 210 1.72 -7.34 -8.44
CA ASP A 210 3.01 -7.95 -8.18
C ASP A 210 3.07 -8.63 -6.81
N TYR A 211 4.21 -9.28 -6.52
CA TYR A 211 4.52 -9.86 -5.23
C TYR A 211 5.23 -8.87 -4.29
N GLY A 212 5.22 -7.57 -4.60
CA GLY A 212 5.85 -6.52 -3.77
C GLY A 212 7.28 -6.15 -4.18
N ALA A 213 7.77 -6.68 -5.30
CA ALA A 213 9.08 -6.39 -5.89
C ALA A 213 9.01 -6.27 -7.43
N GLY A 214 7.90 -5.74 -7.97
CA GLY A 214 7.72 -5.62 -9.42
C GLY A 214 7.78 -6.97 -10.14
N ASN A 215 8.71 -7.12 -11.10
CA ASN A 215 8.92 -8.35 -11.85
C ASN A 215 9.89 -9.34 -11.18
N GLU A 216 10.53 -8.96 -10.08
CA GLU A 216 11.49 -9.79 -9.35
C GLU A 216 10.82 -10.69 -8.30
N ASN A 217 11.52 -11.75 -7.90
CA ASN A 217 11.11 -12.60 -6.79
C ASN A 217 11.53 -11.95 -5.46
N PRO A 218 10.61 -11.45 -4.61
CA PRO A 218 10.97 -10.75 -3.38
C PRO A 218 11.70 -11.62 -2.34
N LEU A 219 11.63 -12.95 -2.46
CA LEU A 219 12.26 -13.88 -1.53
C LEU A 219 13.80 -13.82 -1.56
N VAL A 220 14.39 -13.40 -2.67
CA VAL A 220 15.87 -13.36 -2.84
C VAL A 220 16.54 -12.34 -1.92
N ASN A 221 15.80 -11.33 -1.47
CA ASN A 221 16.33 -10.26 -0.63
C ASN A 221 16.18 -10.56 0.87
N ILE A 222 15.52 -11.66 1.24
CA ILE A 222 15.27 -11.98 2.65
C ILE A 222 16.50 -12.69 3.24
N PRO A 223 17.06 -12.16 4.34
CA PRO A 223 18.15 -12.81 5.05
C PRO A 223 17.63 -13.94 5.95
N PHE A 224 18.24 -15.12 5.81
CA PHE A 224 17.91 -16.33 6.56
C PHE A 224 19.07 -16.82 7.44
N TYR A 225 18.78 -17.67 8.42
CA TYR A 225 19.78 -18.37 9.25
C TYR A 225 19.40 -19.83 9.57
N GLU A 226 20.42 -20.67 9.71
CA GLU A 226 20.29 -22.13 9.93
C GLU A 226 20.30 -22.56 11.41
N ARG A 227 20.04 -23.85 11.69
CA ARG A 227 19.86 -24.34 13.07
C ARG A 227 21.23 -24.55 13.66
N GLY A 228 21.53 -23.82 14.73
CA GLY A 228 22.84 -23.91 15.35
C GLY A 228 23.89 -22.99 14.75
N ASN A 229 23.69 -22.45 13.54
CA ASN A 229 24.46 -21.30 13.05
C ASN A 229 23.70 -20.00 13.36
N THR A 230 24.13 -19.32 14.42
CA THR A 230 23.42 -18.14 14.96
C THR A 230 24.12 -16.83 14.69
N HIS A 231 25.24 -16.86 13.98
CA HIS A 231 26.12 -15.71 13.76
C HIS A 231 26.29 -15.34 12.29
N GLU A 232 25.86 -16.21 11.38
CA GLU A 232 25.89 -15.98 9.94
C GLU A 232 24.47 -16.01 9.39
N SER A 233 24.20 -15.09 8.47
CA SER A 233 23.00 -15.08 7.64
C SER A 233 23.36 -15.39 6.19
N PHE A 234 22.37 -15.80 5.42
CA PHE A 234 22.48 -16.07 4.00
C PHE A 234 21.18 -15.73 3.29
N ASN A 235 21.24 -15.52 1.98
CA ASN A 235 20.05 -15.37 1.14
C ASN A 235 19.98 -16.55 0.17
N TYR A 236 18.76 -17.00 -0.13
CA TYR A 236 18.55 -17.98 -1.18
C TYR A 236 18.70 -17.32 -2.54
N ASN A 237 19.39 -17.99 -3.46
CA ASN A 237 19.41 -17.59 -4.86
C ASN A 237 18.14 -18.09 -5.60
N PRO A 238 17.84 -17.59 -6.82
CA PRO A 238 16.65 -18.00 -7.57
C PRO A 238 16.54 -19.52 -7.78
N ASP A 239 17.63 -20.20 -8.16
CA ASP A 239 17.63 -21.64 -8.44
C ASP A 239 17.24 -22.46 -7.19
N GLN A 240 17.80 -22.09 -6.03
CA GLN A 240 17.45 -22.72 -4.75
C GLN A 240 15.96 -22.54 -4.43
N LEU A 241 15.41 -21.35 -4.68
CA LEU A 241 13.99 -21.07 -4.43
C LEU A 241 13.08 -21.86 -5.39
N GLU A 242 13.47 -22.02 -6.66
CA GLU A 242 12.75 -22.85 -7.64
C GLU A 242 12.76 -24.34 -7.29
N GLU A 243 13.86 -24.84 -6.70
CA GLU A 243 13.93 -26.22 -6.20
C GLU A 243 13.07 -26.45 -4.94
N MET A 244 12.90 -25.41 -4.11
CA MET A 244 12.19 -25.49 -2.83
C MET A 244 10.69 -25.18 -2.94
N LEU A 245 10.28 -24.33 -3.88
CA LEU A 245 8.93 -23.76 -3.96
C LEU A 245 8.35 -23.90 -5.37
N PHE A 246 7.03 -24.08 -5.44
CA PHE A 246 6.31 -23.99 -6.71
C PHE A 246 6.00 -22.53 -7.07
N LEU A 247 7.00 -21.87 -7.67
CA LEU A 247 6.95 -20.46 -8.02
C LEU A 247 6.18 -20.19 -9.33
N PRO A 248 5.55 -19.01 -9.49
CA PRO A 248 4.96 -18.61 -10.76
C PRO A 248 6.05 -18.28 -11.79
N GLY A 249 5.76 -18.48 -13.07
CA GLY A 249 6.69 -18.12 -14.16
C GLY A 249 6.91 -16.60 -14.32
N THR A 250 6.00 -15.76 -13.81
CA THR A 250 6.15 -14.31 -13.72
C THR A 250 5.63 -13.80 -12.39
N PHE A 251 6.29 -12.77 -11.83
CA PHE A 251 5.89 -12.13 -10.57
C PHE A 251 5.04 -10.88 -10.77
N GLN A 252 4.85 -10.43 -12.02
CA GLN A 252 4.08 -9.25 -12.38
C GLN A 252 2.96 -9.58 -13.38
N LEU A 253 1.83 -8.89 -13.26
CA LEU A 253 0.70 -8.95 -14.17
C LEU A 253 0.06 -7.57 -14.31
N ASN A 254 -0.09 -7.08 -15.55
CA ASN A 254 -0.79 -5.83 -15.84
C ASN A 254 -2.13 -6.15 -16.53
N VAL A 255 -3.19 -5.45 -16.11
CA VAL A 255 -4.55 -5.64 -16.65
C VAL A 255 -5.20 -4.28 -16.86
N ARG A 256 -5.82 -4.09 -18.03
CA ARG A 256 -6.62 -2.89 -18.32
C ARG A 256 -8.10 -3.25 -18.36
N TYR A 257 -8.91 -2.54 -17.58
CA TYR A 257 -10.36 -2.71 -17.51
C TYR A 257 -11.06 -1.56 -18.23
N ARG A 258 -12.05 -1.88 -19.06
CA ARG A 258 -12.86 -0.89 -19.78
C ARG A 258 -14.26 -0.77 -19.19
N PHE A 259 -14.77 0.45 -19.18
CA PHE A 259 -16.10 0.80 -18.73
C PHE A 259 -16.78 1.75 -19.72
N GLU A 260 -18.08 1.60 -19.89
CA GLU A 260 -18.92 2.53 -20.67
C GLU A 260 -20.03 3.10 -19.79
N ARG A 261 -20.52 4.29 -20.15
CA ARG A 261 -21.62 4.96 -19.47
C ARG A 261 -22.97 4.33 -19.86
N ILE A 262 -23.91 4.25 -18.93
CA ILE A 262 -25.28 3.71 -19.10
C ILE A 262 -26.31 4.84 -19.12
#